data_AF-A0A4S4GSX4-F1
#
_entry.id   AF-A0A4S4GSX4-F1
#
_cell.length_a   1.000
_cell.length_b   1.000
_cell.length_c   1.000
_cell.angle_alpha   90.00
_cell.angle_beta   90.00
_cell.angle_gamma   90.00
#
_symmetry.space_group_name_H-M   'P 1'
#
loop_
_entity.id
_entity.type
_entity.pdbx_description
1 polymer ?
#
loop_
_entity_poly.entity_id
_entity_poly.type
_entity_poly.pdbx_seq_one_letter_code
_entity_poly.pdbx_strand_id
1 'polypeptide(L)'
;MDRYPITGRSLEWFFDIDGDLFERQYKRHLSGYWQWKDSTEGLHAEQWRVFPQNIGPHLSIDETSLSRGELYTIVTNKDAHGRKNAIVAIVLGTDA
;
A
#
# COMPACT_ATOMS: atom_id res chain seq x y z
N MET A 1 3.40 -7.32 -19.82
CA MET A 1 3.56 -7.04 -18.39
C MET A 1 3.19 -8.30 -17.63
N ASP A 2 4.01 -8.68 -16.66
CA ASP A 2 3.77 -9.87 -15.84
C ASP A 2 2.42 -9.81 -15.14
N ARG A 3 1.72 -10.94 -15.13
CA ARG A 3 0.41 -11.10 -14.49
C ARG A 3 0.51 -11.70 -13.09
N TYR A 4 1.73 -11.94 -12.62
CA TYR A 4 2.03 -12.56 -11.34
C TYR A 4 2.85 -11.59 -10.49
N PRO A 5 2.53 -11.45 -9.19
CA PRO A 5 3.35 -10.66 -8.29
C PRO A 5 4.70 -11.35 -8.11
N ILE A 6 5.76 -10.70 -8.58
CA ILE A 6 7.16 -11.09 -8.34
C ILE A 6 7.85 -9.98 -7.55
N THR A 7 8.86 -10.33 -6.76
CA THR A 7 9.68 -9.32 -6.08
C THR A 7 10.57 -8.61 -7.09
N GLY A 8 10.99 -7.38 -6.78
CA GLY A 8 11.93 -6.66 -7.65
C GLY A 8 13.25 -7.42 -7.81
N ARG A 9 13.68 -8.10 -6.74
CA ARG A 9 14.86 -8.96 -6.71
C ARG A 9 14.77 -10.12 -7.71
N SER A 10 13.60 -10.71 -7.91
CA SER A 10 13.43 -11.84 -8.84
C SER A 10 13.76 -11.49 -10.30
N LEU A 11 13.86 -10.21 -10.66
CA LEU A 11 14.28 -9.76 -11.98
C LEU A 11 15.72 -10.17 -12.32
N GLU A 12 16.56 -10.41 -11.32
CA GLU A 12 17.91 -10.99 -11.49
C GLU A 12 17.89 -12.24 -12.37
N TRP A 13 16.90 -13.11 -12.20
CA TRP A 13 16.80 -14.39 -12.90
C TRP A 13 16.48 -14.24 -14.39
N PHE A 14 15.94 -13.09 -14.78
CA PHE A 14 15.50 -12.82 -16.15
C PHE A 14 16.41 -11.87 -16.90
N PHE A 15 17.13 -11.00 -16.18
CA PHE A 15 17.84 -9.86 -16.76
C PHE A 15 19.34 -9.81 -16.46
N ASP A 16 19.90 -10.81 -15.77
CA ASP A 16 21.33 -10.86 -15.42
C ASP A 16 21.81 -9.58 -14.69
N ILE A 17 21.02 -9.17 -13.69
CA ILE A 17 21.27 -8.00 -12.84
C ILE A 17 21.42 -8.41 -11.38
N ASP A 18 22.15 -7.63 -10.59
CA ASP A 18 22.10 -7.77 -9.12
C ASP A 18 20.73 -7.29 -8.61
N GLY A 19 19.89 -8.24 -8.18
CA GLY A 19 18.54 -7.97 -7.71
C GLY A 19 18.49 -7.15 -6.41
N ASP A 20 19.47 -7.34 -5.51
CA ASP A 20 19.57 -6.60 -4.26
C ASP A 20 19.98 -5.14 -4.49
N LEU A 21 20.92 -4.93 -5.41
CA LEU A 21 21.28 -3.58 -5.85
C LEU A 21 20.11 -2.91 -6.56
N PHE A 22 19.40 -3.64 -7.44
CA PHE A 22 18.25 -3.13 -8.16
C PHE A 22 17.14 -2.64 -7.22
N GLU A 23 16.69 -3.44 -6.25
CA GLU A 23 15.65 -3.02 -5.29
C GLU A 23 16.09 -1.80 -4.48
N ARG A 24 17.36 -1.77 -4.05
CA ARG A 24 17.93 -0.65 -3.29
C ARG A 24 17.94 0.63 -4.12
N GLN A 25 18.37 0.56 -5.37
CA GLN A 25 18.42 1.69 -6.29
C GLN A 25 17.01 2.18 -6.61
N TYR A 26 16.07 1.27 -6.87
CA TYR A 26 14.67 1.60 -7.10
C TYR A 26 14.09 2.38 -5.92
N LYS A 27 14.21 1.86 -4.69
CA LYS A 27 13.72 2.54 -3.50
C LYS A 27 14.40 3.89 -3.25
N ARG A 28 15.71 3.99 -3.51
CA ARG A 28 16.49 5.19 -3.20
C ARG A 28 16.35 6.32 -4.22
N HIS A 29 16.13 5.99 -5.49
CA HIS A 29 16.28 6.96 -6.56
C HIS A 29 15.09 7.01 -7.54
N LEU A 30 14.34 5.91 -7.71
CA LEU A 30 13.34 5.82 -8.78
C LEU A 30 11.89 5.84 -8.27
N SER A 31 11.63 5.31 -7.07
CA SER A 31 10.27 5.14 -6.56
C SER A 31 9.64 6.41 -5.99
N GLY A 32 10.44 7.46 -5.76
CA GLY A 32 10.00 8.66 -5.04
C GLY A 32 9.80 8.44 -3.53
N TYR A 33 10.19 7.28 -2.99
CA TYR A 33 9.89 6.90 -1.60
C TYR A 33 10.42 7.91 -0.58
N TRP A 34 11.64 8.43 -0.74
CA TRP A 34 12.22 9.35 0.24
C TRP A 34 11.54 10.72 0.25
N GLN A 35 11.19 11.25 -0.92
CA GLN A 35 10.42 12.49 -1.01
C GLN A 35 9.01 12.31 -0.42
N TRP A 36 8.41 11.15 -0.68
CA TRP A 36 7.10 10.83 -0.16
C TRP A 36 7.11 10.56 1.36
N LYS A 37 8.11 9.85 1.88
CA LYS A 37 8.22 9.48 3.29
C LYS A 37 8.18 10.69 4.22
N ASP A 38 8.88 11.75 3.84
CA ASP A 38 8.98 12.97 4.65
C ASP A 38 7.87 13.99 4.30
N SER A 39 6.98 13.65 3.37
CA SER A 39 5.79 14.46 3.06
C SER A 39 4.76 14.38 4.19
N THR A 40 3.80 15.31 4.20
CA THR A 40 2.68 15.28 5.14
C THR A 40 1.93 13.96 5.10
N GLU A 41 1.75 13.37 3.90
CA GLU A 41 1.15 12.04 3.71
C GLU A 41 2.00 10.88 4.24
N GLY A 42 3.32 10.98 4.10
CA GLY A 42 4.25 9.94 4.55
C GLY A 42 4.35 9.85 6.07
N LEU A 43 4.32 11.00 6.75
CA LEU A 43 4.49 11.09 8.20
C LEU A 43 3.43 10.34 9.00
N HIS A 44 2.19 10.26 8.50
CA HIS A 44 1.10 9.56 9.17
C HIS A 44 0.76 8.20 8.54
N ALA A 45 1.48 7.78 7.49
CA ALA A 45 1.12 6.58 6.71
C ALA A 45 1.17 5.28 7.51
N GLU A 46 1.92 5.23 8.62
CA GLU A 46 1.96 4.10 9.55
C GLU A 46 0.70 4.03 10.43
N GLN A 47 0.00 5.15 10.61
CA GLN A 47 -1.22 5.23 11.42
C GLN A 47 -2.47 5.21 10.55
N TRP A 48 -2.47 5.90 9.43
CA TRP A 48 -3.62 5.90 8.53
C TRP A 48 -3.23 6.28 7.11
N ARG A 49 -4.07 5.90 6.15
CA ARG A 49 -3.96 6.36 4.77
C ARG A 49 -5.33 6.50 4.15
N VAL A 50 -5.54 7.62 3.45
CA VAL A 50 -6.81 7.92 2.77
C VAL A 50 -6.56 8.08 1.28
N PHE A 51 -7.47 7.54 0.47
CA PHE A 51 -7.54 7.67 -0.98
C PHE A 51 -8.87 8.36 -1.35
N PRO A 52 -8.95 9.70 -1.24
CA PRO A 52 -10.21 10.43 -1.45
C PRO A 52 -10.84 10.17 -2.82
N GLN A 53 -10.00 9.95 -3.84
CA GLN A 53 -10.42 9.62 -5.20
C GLN A 53 -11.20 8.30 -5.32
N ASN A 54 -11.15 7.44 -4.30
CA ASN A 54 -11.85 6.17 -4.28
C ASN A 54 -13.25 6.27 -3.63
N ILE A 55 -13.61 7.44 -3.07
CA ILE A 55 -14.90 7.65 -2.43
C ILE A 55 -16.03 7.50 -3.46
N GLY A 56 -17.05 6.73 -3.10
CA GLY A 56 -18.26 6.52 -3.88
C GLY A 56 -19.51 6.49 -3.00
N PRO A 57 -20.70 6.38 -3.60
CA PRO A 57 -21.96 6.42 -2.87
C PRO A 57 -22.17 5.21 -1.94
N HIS A 58 -21.56 4.05 -2.23
CA HIS A 58 -21.72 2.84 -1.44
C HIS A 58 -20.43 2.51 -0.67
N LEU A 59 -20.35 2.96 0.58
CA LEU A 59 -19.22 2.69 1.47
C LEU A 59 -19.56 1.59 2.47
N SER A 60 -18.55 0.81 2.86
CA SER A 60 -18.60 -0.04 4.04
C SER A 60 -17.40 0.17 4.93
N ILE A 61 -17.59 -0.05 6.22
CA ILE A 61 -16.55 -0.01 7.24
C ILE A 61 -16.42 -1.42 7.80
N ASP A 62 -15.19 -1.90 7.90
CA ASP A 62 -14.86 -3.20 8.46
C ASP A 62 -13.64 -3.07 9.37
N GLU A 63 -13.48 -4.00 10.31
CA GLU A 63 -12.32 -4.07 11.19
C GLU A 63 -11.60 -5.40 10.99
N THR A 64 -10.30 -5.33 10.73
CA THR A 64 -9.49 -6.51 10.47
C THR A 64 -8.22 -6.49 11.30
N SER A 65 -7.90 -7.62 11.92
CA SER A 65 -6.62 -7.79 12.59
C SER A 65 -5.58 -8.31 11.61
N LEU A 66 -4.49 -7.56 11.46
CA LEU A 66 -3.28 -8.05 10.81
C LEU A 66 -2.43 -8.82 11.83
N SER A 67 -1.43 -9.54 11.34
CA SER A 67 -0.54 -10.34 12.19
C SER A 67 0.01 -9.53 13.36
N ARG A 68 0.18 -10.19 14.53
CA ARG A 68 0.73 -9.61 15.77
C ARG A 68 -0.20 -8.67 16.56
N GLY A 69 -1.52 -8.78 16.34
CA GLY A 69 -2.52 -8.11 17.19
C GLY A 69 -2.77 -6.65 16.82
N GLU A 70 -2.25 -6.19 15.69
CA GLU A 70 -2.61 -4.88 15.13
C GLU A 70 -4.02 -4.96 14.57
N LEU A 71 -4.87 -4.02 14.97
CA LEU A 71 -6.26 -3.91 14.53
C LEU A 71 -6.36 -2.75 13.55
N TYR A 72 -7.05 -2.91 12.43
CA TYR A 72 -7.20 -1.87 11.42
C TYR A 72 -8.67 -1.71 11.04
N THR A 73 -9.14 -0.48 11.05
CA THR A 73 -10.40 -0.10 10.41
C THR A 73 -10.16 0.18 8.93
N ILE A 74 -10.90 -0.48 8.05
CA ILE A 74 -10.83 -0.28 6.61
C ILE A 74 -12.16 0.27 6.11
N VAL A 75 -12.10 1.39 5.39
CA VAL A 75 -13.24 1.93 4.64
C VAL A 75 -13.09 1.50 3.18
N THR A 76 -14.13 0.88 2.63
CA THR A 76 -14.14 0.42 1.24
C THR A 76 -15.33 0.93 0.44
N ASN A 77 -15.09 1.22 -0.83
CA ASN A 77 -16.11 1.50 -1.83
C ASN A 77 -16.59 0.18 -2.47
N LYS A 78 -17.87 -0.16 -2.25
CA LYS A 78 -18.49 -1.40 -2.72
C LYS A 78 -18.75 -1.40 -4.23
N ASP A 79 -18.85 -0.24 -4.86
CA ASP A 79 -19.04 -0.12 -6.31
C ASP A 79 -17.82 -0.60 -7.09
N ALA A 80 -16.64 -0.57 -6.47
CA ALA A 80 -15.43 -1.13 -7.05
C ALA A 80 -15.41 -2.67 -7.04
N HIS A 81 -16.38 -3.32 -6.38
CA HIS A 81 -16.50 -4.78 -6.28
C HIS A 81 -15.19 -5.49 -5.88
N GLY A 82 -14.45 -4.91 -4.94
CA GLY A 82 -13.17 -5.44 -4.46
C GLY A 82 -12.00 -5.31 -5.44
N ARG A 83 -12.17 -4.54 -6.53
CA ARG A 83 -11.13 -4.32 -7.54
C ARG A 83 -10.34 -3.05 -7.24
N LYS A 84 -9.57 -2.58 -8.23
CA LYS A 84 -8.87 -1.30 -8.18
C LYS A 84 -9.84 -0.19 -7.75
N ASN A 85 -9.36 0.70 -6.87
CA ASN A 85 -10.12 1.80 -6.25
C ASN A 85 -11.15 1.37 -5.18
N ALA A 86 -11.11 0.14 -4.68
CA ALA A 86 -12.02 -0.29 -3.62
C ALA A 86 -11.63 0.23 -2.22
N ILE A 87 -10.36 0.51 -1.94
CA ILE A 87 -9.92 0.96 -0.62
C ILE A 87 -9.99 2.48 -0.54
N VAL A 88 -10.79 3.01 0.38
CA VAL A 88 -10.96 4.45 0.61
C VAL A 88 -10.07 4.91 1.76
N ALA A 89 -10.03 4.16 2.85
CA ALA A 89 -9.15 4.47 3.97
C ALA A 89 -8.71 3.19 4.70
N ILE A 90 -7.51 3.24 5.27
CA ILE A 90 -6.98 2.25 6.21
C ILE A 90 -6.54 3.05 7.42
N VAL A 91 -7.01 2.68 8.61
CA VAL A 91 -6.73 3.39 9.86
C VAL A 91 -6.34 2.35 10.90
N LEU A 92 -5.17 2.52 11.51
CA LEU A 92 -4.73 1.74 12.65
C LEU A 92 -5.70 2.00 13.80
N GLY A 93 -6.34 0.92 14.27
CA GLY A 93 -7.19 0.92 15.43
C GLY A 93 -6.36 1.25 16.67
N THR A 94 -6.99 1.99 17.58
CA THR A 94 -6.44 2.24 18.91
C THR A 94 -7.21 1.38 19.91
N ASP A 95 -6.51 0.82 20.89
CA ASP A 95 -7.18 0.23 22.06
C ASP A 95 -8.13 1.27 22.67
N ALA A 96 -9.37 0.85 22.95
CA ALA A 96 -10.41 1.70 23.55
C ALA A 96 -10.18 1.94 25.05
#